data_AF-A0A1H3HKP6-F1
#
_entry.id   AF-A0A1H3HKP6-F1
#
_cell.length_a   1.000
_cell.length_b   1.000
_cell.length_c   1.000
_cell.angle_alpha   90.00
_cell.angle_beta   90.00
_cell.angle_gamma   90.00
#
_symmetry.space_group_name_H-M   'P 1'
#
loop_
_entity.id
_entity.type
_entity.pdbx_description
1 polymer ?
#
loop_
_entity_poly.entity_id
_entity_poly.type
_entity_poly.pdbx_seq_one_letter_code
_entity_poly.pdbx_strand_id
1 'polypeptide(L)'
;MDQPKSRPKSASERRTQARIDLRIPVEVMLPGREQPLVAHTLDLSWGGALLHVIDALPTDTESLVLHLPWRGGKTIRALSQVLRQQPLASGGFQVALRFISLSPRSQNRLERLLLMLQPQPSQPGDGQPTLFRELEVTVGDAEELRQILLEILNGYYQVTVFEGYQVNQSIRLSITGVSDLPTIRLRARVLSVEKSSVKGHDWAELYTLSLGFEHPGKTIRTFIDLVLKQLSDTASELSNYSSYLEGAPGWLKSVASATEMPPATPNPTVEIRSYLESEFSETIKLLAAAWGHVTDFEPVLNNLLFGEGCGLPDGWPTEAWEELKLLQHVHEQVYGATAQQR
;
A
#
# COMPACT_ATOMS: atom_id res chain seq x y z
N MET A 1 -30.17 -29.13 39.07
CA MET A 1 -28.85 -28.54 38.76
C MET A 1 -28.57 -28.85 37.30
N ASP A 2 -29.04 -27.99 36.40
CA ASP A 2 -28.81 -28.13 34.96
C ASP A 2 -27.50 -27.45 34.58
N GLN A 3 -26.56 -28.21 34.04
CA GLN A 3 -25.33 -27.69 33.46
C GLN A 3 -25.67 -26.99 32.12
N PRO A 4 -25.13 -25.79 31.85
CA PRO A 4 -25.32 -25.14 30.57
C PRO A 4 -24.57 -25.91 29.47
N LYS A 5 -25.34 -26.43 28.50
CA LYS A 5 -24.83 -27.00 27.25
C LYS A 5 -23.85 -26.03 26.59
N SER A 6 -22.63 -26.50 26.37
CA SER A 6 -21.62 -25.80 25.58
C SER A 6 -22.18 -25.53 24.17
N ARG A 7 -22.05 -24.26 23.73
CA ARG A 7 -22.39 -23.87 22.36
C ARG A 7 -21.52 -24.70 21.38
N PRO A 8 -22.10 -25.20 20.27
CA PRO A 8 -21.31 -25.87 19.24
C PRO A 8 -20.24 -24.91 18.70
N LYS A 9 -19.00 -25.40 18.62
CA LYS A 9 -17.88 -24.70 17.96
C LYS A 9 -18.35 -24.27 16.57
N SER A 10 -18.37 -22.96 16.32
CA SER A 10 -18.76 -22.35 15.05
C SER A 10 -17.95 -22.94 13.90
N ALA A 11 -18.59 -23.05 12.72
CA ALA A 11 -17.96 -23.43 11.47
C ALA A 11 -16.56 -22.81 11.35
N SER A 12 -15.55 -23.64 11.07
CA SER A 12 -14.13 -23.26 10.97
C SER A 12 -13.97 -21.91 10.27
N GLU A 13 -13.29 -20.96 10.92
CA GLU A 13 -12.90 -19.67 10.32
C GLU A 13 -12.07 -19.93 9.05
N ARG A 14 -12.66 -19.68 7.88
CA ARG A 14 -12.01 -19.90 6.56
C ARG A 14 -11.35 -18.63 6.03
N ARG A 15 -11.48 -17.50 6.73
CA ARG A 15 -10.95 -16.22 6.26
C ARG A 15 -9.45 -16.19 6.48
N THR A 16 -8.73 -15.80 5.44
CA THR A 16 -7.26 -15.67 5.45
C THR A 16 -6.78 -14.25 5.75
N GLN A 17 -7.68 -13.30 5.98
CA GLN A 17 -7.39 -11.87 6.12
C GLN A 17 -8.29 -11.24 7.17
N ALA A 18 -7.71 -10.35 7.98
CA ALA A 18 -8.46 -9.55 8.95
C ALA A 18 -9.51 -8.68 8.24
N ARG A 19 -10.67 -8.51 8.86
CA ARG A 19 -11.69 -7.56 8.44
C ARG A 19 -11.84 -6.50 9.52
N ILE A 20 -11.94 -5.26 9.08
CA ILE A 20 -12.20 -4.13 9.95
C ILE A 20 -13.66 -3.76 9.75
N ASP A 21 -14.44 -3.79 10.84
CA ASP A 21 -15.82 -3.32 10.80
C ASP A 21 -15.81 -1.79 10.76
N LEU A 22 -16.33 -1.21 9.69
CA LEU A 22 -16.49 0.24 9.57
C LEU A 22 -17.68 0.61 8.70
N ARG A 23 -18.26 1.77 8.98
CA ARG A 23 -19.39 2.34 8.23
C ARG A 23 -18.99 3.68 7.62
N ILE A 24 -18.41 3.63 6.43
CA ILE A 24 -18.12 4.83 5.65
C ILE A 24 -18.97 4.85 4.38
N PRO A 25 -19.44 6.02 3.94
CA PRO A 25 -20.10 6.15 2.64
C PRO A 25 -19.07 5.89 1.53
N VAL A 26 -19.51 5.16 0.52
CA VAL A 26 -18.71 4.81 -0.66
C VAL A 26 -19.56 4.95 -1.92
N GLU A 27 -18.89 5.16 -3.05
CA GLU A 27 -19.56 5.18 -4.35
C GLU A 27 -19.30 3.87 -5.09
N VAL A 28 -20.35 3.37 -5.73
CA VAL A 28 -20.35 2.14 -6.51
C VAL A 28 -20.76 2.48 -7.93
N MET A 29 -19.84 2.32 -8.87
CA MET A 29 -20.11 2.47 -10.31
C MET A 29 -20.48 1.11 -10.90
N LEU A 30 -21.72 1.00 -11.38
CA LEU A 30 -22.23 -0.19 -12.05
C LEU A 30 -21.98 -0.11 -13.56
N PRO A 31 -21.72 -1.25 -14.25
CA PRO A 31 -21.64 -1.28 -15.70
C PRO A 31 -22.93 -0.71 -16.34
N GLY A 32 -22.77 0.18 -17.33
CA GLY A 32 -23.90 0.75 -18.08
C GLY A 32 -24.71 1.84 -17.35
N ARG A 33 -24.37 2.18 -16.09
CA ARG A 33 -25.02 3.26 -15.34
C ARG A 33 -24.10 4.47 -15.25
N GLU A 34 -24.61 5.65 -15.61
CA GLU A 34 -23.82 6.89 -15.55
C GLU A 34 -23.65 7.43 -14.13
N GLN A 35 -24.70 7.31 -13.29
CA GLN A 35 -24.67 7.83 -11.93
C GLN A 35 -24.19 6.78 -10.92
N PRO A 36 -23.26 7.13 -10.01
CA PRO A 36 -22.83 6.23 -8.95
C PRO A 36 -24.00 5.88 -8.00
N LEU A 37 -24.03 4.64 -7.55
CA LEU A 37 -24.84 4.22 -6.42
C LEU A 37 -24.08 4.54 -5.12
N VAL A 38 -24.73 5.23 -4.19
CA VAL A 38 -24.17 5.44 -2.85
C VAL A 38 -24.44 4.21 -1.99
N ALA A 39 -23.39 3.71 -1.35
CA ALA A 39 -23.46 2.58 -0.42
C ALA A 39 -22.72 2.91 0.87
N HIS A 40 -22.86 2.04 1.88
CA HIS A 40 -22.04 2.11 3.09
C HIS A 40 -21.24 0.84 3.24
N THR A 41 -19.98 0.93 3.68
CA THR A 41 -19.26 -0.27 4.11
C THR A 41 -19.90 -0.84 5.38
N LEU A 42 -19.79 -2.15 5.54
CA LEU A 42 -20.06 -2.89 6.77
C LEU A 42 -18.75 -3.45 7.31
N ASP A 43 -17.94 -4.01 6.43
CA ASP A 43 -16.56 -4.41 6.70
C ASP A 43 -15.65 -4.09 5.50
N LEU A 44 -14.34 -3.97 5.76
CA LEU A 44 -13.29 -3.81 4.75
C LEU A 44 -12.12 -4.72 5.10
N SER A 45 -11.51 -5.33 4.08
CA SER A 45 -10.26 -6.08 4.22
C SER A 45 -9.31 -5.77 3.07
N TRP A 46 -8.12 -6.38 3.11
CA TRP A 46 -7.23 -6.36 1.96
C TRP A 46 -7.89 -6.96 0.72
N GLY A 47 -8.68 -8.03 0.86
CA GLY A 47 -9.26 -8.83 -0.22
C GLY A 47 -10.56 -8.31 -0.80
N GLY A 48 -11.26 -7.41 -0.11
CA GLY A 48 -12.59 -7.00 -0.52
C GLY A 48 -13.29 -6.14 0.51
N ALA A 49 -14.59 -5.98 0.30
CA ALA A 49 -15.45 -5.19 1.17
C ALA A 49 -16.83 -5.85 1.27
N LEU A 50 -17.52 -5.57 2.36
CA LEU A 50 -18.92 -5.88 2.52
C LEU A 50 -19.69 -4.56 2.55
N LEU A 51 -20.70 -4.43 1.70
CA LEU A 51 -21.47 -3.19 1.57
C LEU A 51 -22.92 -3.39 2.02
N HIS A 52 -23.52 -2.31 2.50
CA HIS A 52 -24.96 -2.13 2.58
C HIS A 52 -25.39 -1.16 1.48
N VAL A 53 -26.33 -1.61 0.64
CA VAL A 53 -26.97 -0.82 -0.42
C VAL A 53 -28.47 -0.76 -0.16
N ILE A 54 -29.10 0.36 -0.52
CA ILE A 54 -30.55 0.56 -0.33
C ILE A 54 -31.34 -0.31 -1.30
N ASP A 55 -30.95 -0.29 -2.57
CA ASP A 55 -31.61 -1.04 -3.64
C ASP A 55 -30.79 -2.28 -4.03
N ALA A 56 -31.50 -3.30 -4.52
CA ALA A 56 -30.87 -4.48 -5.08
C ALA A 56 -29.98 -4.10 -6.26
N LEU A 57 -28.79 -4.70 -6.36
CA LEU A 57 -28.05 -4.66 -7.61
C LEU A 57 -28.81 -5.48 -8.68
N PRO A 58 -28.71 -5.10 -9.97
CA PRO A 58 -29.19 -5.93 -11.07
C PRO A 58 -28.64 -7.35 -10.97
N THR A 59 -29.48 -8.35 -11.24
CA THR A 59 -29.17 -9.78 -11.00
C THR A 59 -28.00 -10.30 -11.84
N ASP A 60 -27.69 -9.62 -12.93
CA ASP A 60 -26.59 -9.84 -13.88
C ASP A 60 -25.31 -9.06 -13.53
N THR A 61 -25.27 -8.35 -12.39
CA THR A 61 -24.08 -7.59 -11.98
C THR A 61 -22.99 -8.54 -11.46
N GLU A 62 -22.08 -8.95 -12.35
CA GLU A 62 -20.92 -9.77 -11.96
C GLU A 62 -19.76 -8.94 -11.39
N SER A 63 -19.59 -7.72 -11.90
CA SER A 63 -18.49 -6.83 -11.51
C SER A 63 -18.93 -5.37 -11.45
N LEU A 64 -18.22 -4.60 -10.63
CA LEU A 64 -18.44 -3.17 -10.40
C LEU A 64 -17.15 -2.47 -10.02
N VAL A 65 -17.15 -1.15 -10.02
CA VAL A 65 -16.02 -0.36 -9.51
C VAL A 65 -16.42 0.29 -8.19
N LEU A 66 -15.68 -0.03 -7.13
CA LEU A 66 -15.82 0.57 -5.81
C LEU A 66 -14.87 1.77 -5.69
N HIS A 67 -15.39 2.91 -5.26
CA HIS A 67 -14.62 4.09 -4.88
C HIS A 67 -14.70 4.27 -3.37
N LEU A 68 -13.60 3.97 -2.67
CA LEU A 68 -13.48 4.30 -1.25
C LEU A 68 -12.92 5.72 -1.11
N PRO A 69 -13.42 6.52 -0.16
CA PRO A 69 -12.87 7.85 0.10
C PRO A 69 -11.42 7.77 0.59
N TRP A 70 -10.61 8.76 0.20
CA TRP A 70 -9.24 8.97 0.65
C TRP A 70 -9.03 10.46 0.97
N ARG A 71 -7.92 10.78 1.63
CA ARG A 71 -7.58 12.15 2.06
C ARG A 71 -7.53 13.12 0.87
N GLY A 72 -8.01 14.35 1.09
CA GLY A 72 -7.96 15.45 0.12
C GLY A 72 -8.84 15.24 -1.11
N GLY A 73 -10.06 14.70 -0.92
CA GLY A 73 -11.02 14.44 -2.01
C GLY A 73 -10.62 13.34 -3.00
N LYS A 74 -9.47 12.67 -2.76
CA LYS A 74 -8.99 11.56 -3.57
C LYS A 74 -9.77 10.29 -3.24
N THR A 75 -9.68 9.29 -4.11
CA THR A 75 -10.34 7.99 -3.89
C THR A 75 -9.38 6.81 -4.09
N ILE A 76 -9.73 5.68 -3.50
CA ILE A 76 -9.18 4.36 -3.82
C ILE A 76 -10.17 3.71 -4.76
N ARG A 77 -9.72 3.45 -6.00
CA ARG A 77 -10.53 2.81 -7.02
C ARG A 77 -10.20 1.33 -7.10
N ALA A 78 -11.18 0.45 -6.86
CA ALA A 78 -11.03 -0.99 -6.92
C ALA A 78 -12.06 -1.62 -7.87
N LEU A 79 -11.58 -2.29 -8.92
CA LEU A 79 -12.44 -3.16 -9.72
C LEU A 79 -12.75 -4.40 -8.87
N SER A 80 -14.04 -4.70 -8.72
CA SER A 80 -14.52 -5.70 -7.76
C SER A 80 -15.49 -6.68 -8.41
N GLN A 81 -15.45 -7.93 -7.95
CA GLN A 81 -16.40 -8.98 -8.26
C GLN A 81 -17.49 -8.99 -7.20
N VAL A 82 -18.74 -9.10 -7.62
CA VAL A 82 -19.85 -9.40 -6.71
C VAL A 82 -19.82 -10.89 -6.38
N LEU A 83 -19.61 -11.24 -5.12
CA LEU A 83 -19.60 -12.64 -4.67
C LEU A 83 -21.00 -13.14 -4.32
N ARG A 84 -21.79 -12.27 -3.68
CA ARG A 84 -23.18 -12.54 -3.29
C ARG A 84 -23.89 -11.26 -2.88
N GLN A 85 -25.21 -11.27 -3.02
CA GLN A 85 -26.12 -10.27 -2.47
C GLN A 85 -27.18 -10.96 -1.62
N GLN A 86 -27.52 -10.39 -0.46
CA GLN A 86 -28.54 -10.91 0.44
C GLN A 86 -29.43 -9.78 0.96
N PRO A 87 -30.76 -9.93 1.00
CA PRO A 87 -31.63 -8.94 1.62
C PRO A 87 -31.39 -8.89 3.12
N LEU A 88 -31.44 -7.69 3.71
CA LEU A 88 -31.34 -7.48 5.15
C LEU A 88 -32.71 -7.31 5.79
N ALA A 89 -32.90 -7.85 6.99
CA ALA A 89 -34.15 -7.69 7.75
C ALA A 89 -34.45 -6.21 8.08
N SER A 90 -33.41 -5.39 8.21
CA SER A 90 -33.51 -3.93 8.43
C SER A 90 -33.85 -3.14 7.17
N GLY A 91 -34.04 -3.80 6.02
CA GLY A 91 -34.17 -3.18 4.72
C GLY A 91 -32.83 -3.03 3.97
N GLY A 92 -32.94 -2.96 2.65
CA GLY A 92 -31.81 -2.95 1.73
C GLY A 92 -31.13 -4.31 1.58
N PHE A 93 -29.91 -4.30 1.05
CA PHE A 93 -29.15 -5.49 0.70
C PHE A 93 -27.72 -5.40 1.18
N GLN A 94 -27.20 -6.55 1.61
CA GLN A 94 -25.81 -6.77 1.90
C GLN A 94 -25.12 -7.34 0.65
N VAL A 95 -24.07 -6.70 0.17
CA VAL A 95 -23.33 -7.10 -1.02
C VAL A 95 -21.89 -7.40 -0.63
N ALA A 96 -21.47 -8.64 -0.83
CA ALA A 96 -20.09 -9.05 -0.59
C ALA A 96 -19.26 -8.89 -1.87
N LEU A 97 -18.18 -8.13 -1.78
CA LEU A 97 -17.28 -7.83 -2.88
C LEU A 97 -15.91 -8.46 -2.67
N ARG A 98 -15.28 -8.88 -3.76
CA ARG A 98 -13.87 -9.23 -3.83
C ARG A 98 -13.14 -8.27 -4.76
N PHE A 99 -12.01 -7.73 -4.36
CA PHE A 99 -11.19 -6.93 -5.26
C PHE A 99 -10.52 -7.82 -6.31
N ILE A 100 -10.70 -7.48 -7.58
CA ILE A 100 -10.08 -8.15 -8.74
C ILE A 100 -8.84 -7.39 -9.18
N SER A 101 -8.91 -6.06 -9.19
CA SER A 101 -7.81 -5.22 -9.66
C SER A 101 -7.76 -3.88 -8.93
N LEU A 102 -6.58 -3.53 -8.43
CA LEU A 102 -6.24 -2.22 -7.90
C LEU A 102 -5.02 -1.66 -8.63
N SER A 103 -5.00 -0.36 -8.92
CA SER A 103 -3.73 0.27 -9.34
C SER A 103 -2.71 0.18 -8.19
N PRO A 104 -1.38 0.16 -8.45
CA PRO A 104 -0.37 0.22 -7.39
C PRO A 104 -0.58 1.40 -6.42
N ARG A 105 -1.04 2.54 -6.94
CA ARG A 105 -1.41 3.71 -6.12
C ARG A 105 -2.60 3.43 -5.21
N SER A 106 -3.65 2.81 -5.73
CA SER A 106 -4.84 2.42 -4.95
C SER A 106 -4.51 1.33 -3.92
N GLN A 107 -3.62 0.39 -4.25
CA GLN A 107 -3.10 -0.59 -3.31
C GLN A 107 -2.41 0.09 -2.13
N ASN A 108 -1.43 0.96 -2.39
CA ASN A 108 -0.68 1.64 -1.32
C ASN A 108 -1.60 2.47 -0.40
N ARG A 109 -2.62 3.13 -1.00
CA ARG A 109 -3.63 3.85 -0.21
C ARG A 109 -4.52 2.92 0.61
N LEU A 110 -4.95 1.79 0.05
CA LEU A 110 -5.72 0.78 0.79
C LEU A 110 -4.91 0.21 1.95
N GLU A 111 -3.64 -0.08 1.73
CA GLU A 111 -2.73 -0.58 2.77
C GLU A 111 -2.65 0.42 3.93
N ARG A 112 -2.36 1.69 3.62
CA ARG A 112 -2.33 2.77 4.60
C ARG A 112 -3.68 2.96 5.30
N LEU A 113 -4.79 2.88 4.56
CA LEU A 113 -6.14 2.97 5.13
C LEU A 113 -6.36 1.86 6.17
N LEU A 114 -6.07 0.62 5.81
CA LEU A 114 -6.27 -0.52 6.71
C LEU A 114 -5.38 -0.42 7.95
N LEU A 115 -4.11 -0.03 7.78
CA LEU A 115 -3.19 0.20 8.91
C LEU A 115 -3.69 1.31 9.84
N MET A 116 -4.21 2.41 9.29
CA MET A 116 -4.78 3.50 10.09
C MET A 116 -6.06 3.11 10.84
N LEU A 117 -6.84 2.19 10.28
CA LEU A 117 -8.10 1.73 10.86
C LEU A 117 -7.91 0.59 11.85
N GLN A 118 -6.73 -0.04 11.92
CA GLN A 118 -6.47 -1.06 12.92
C GLN A 118 -6.50 -0.44 14.32
N PRO A 119 -7.26 -1.04 15.26
CA PRO A 119 -7.13 -0.69 16.66
C PRO A 119 -5.68 -0.93 17.09
N GLN A 120 -5.05 0.05 17.74
CA GLN A 120 -3.71 -0.17 18.27
C GLN A 120 -3.76 -1.31 19.29
N PRO A 121 -2.82 -2.27 19.23
CA PRO A 121 -2.80 -3.37 20.18
C PRO A 121 -2.58 -2.81 21.59
N SER A 122 -3.55 -3.02 22.48
CA SER A 122 -3.47 -2.60 23.88
C SER A 122 -2.35 -3.31 24.66
N GLN A 123 -1.82 -4.43 24.13
CA GLN A 123 -0.68 -5.15 24.68
C GLN A 123 0.17 -5.80 23.56
N PRO A 124 1.51 -5.72 23.64
CA PRO A 124 2.40 -6.49 22.78
C PRO A 124 2.33 -7.97 23.16
N GLY A 125 1.72 -8.81 22.32
CA GLY A 125 1.71 -10.27 22.51
C GLY A 125 0.40 -10.96 22.12
N ASP A 126 -0.70 -10.21 21.99
CA ASP A 126 -1.92 -10.77 21.41
C ASP A 126 -1.72 -10.93 19.91
N GLY A 127 -1.82 -12.16 19.40
CA GLY A 127 -1.63 -12.53 18.00
C GLY A 127 -2.68 -11.88 17.09
N GLN A 128 -2.54 -10.57 16.87
CA GLN A 128 -3.40 -9.77 16.02
C GLN A 128 -3.40 -10.37 14.62
N PRO A 129 -4.58 -10.61 14.03
CA PRO A 129 -4.65 -11.15 12.68
C PRO A 129 -3.97 -10.17 11.72
N THR A 130 -3.03 -10.67 10.93
CA THR A 130 -2.34 -9.86 9.92
C THR A 130 -3.36 -9.31 8.92
N LEU A 131 -3.27 -8.02 8.60
CA LEU A 131 -4.17 -7.37 7.63
C LEU A 131 -4.18 -8.06 6.28
N PHE A 132 -3.00 -8.53 5.89
CA PHE A 132 -2.73 -9.23 4.67
C PHE A 132 -1.59 -10.21 4.93
N ARG A 133 -1.58 -11.29 4.14
CA ARG A 133 -0.46 -12.22 4.13
C ARG A 133 0.60 -11.71 3.17
N GLU A 134 1.82 -11.59 3.67
CA GLU A 134 2.97 -11.20 2.89
C GLU A 134 3.75 -12.43 2.43
N LEU A 135 4.20 -12.39 1.17
CA LEU A 135 5.21 -13.27 0.61
C LEU A 135 6.40 -12.40 0.25
N GLU A 136 7.49 -12.56 0.98
CA GLU A 136 8.76 -11.92 0.67
C GLU A 136 9.60 -12.83 -0.24
N VAL A 137 10.17 -12.24 -1.28
CA VAL A 137 11.09 -12.88 -2.21
C VAL A 137 12.35 -12.04 -2.24
N THR A 138 13.46 -12.63 -1.80
CA THR A 138 14.75 -11.95 -1.83
C THR A 138 15.46 -12.26 -3.15
N VAL A 139 16.00 -11.24 -3.80
CA VAL A 139 16.79 -11.36 -5.03
C VAL A 139 18.25 -11.02 -4.75
N GLY A 140 19.16 -11.80 -5.31
CA GLY A 140 20.61 -11.70 -5.09
C GLY A 140 21.29 -10.66 -5.97
N ASP A 141 20.71 -10.30 -7.11
CA ASP A 141 21.26 -9.30 -8.02
C ASP A 141 20.18 -8.66 -8.92
N ALA A 142 20.62 -7.68 -9.73
CA ALA A 142 19.75 -6.93 -10.64
C ALA A 142 19.21 -7.78 -11.80
N GLU A 143 19.93 -8.84 -12.21
CA GLU A 143 19.52 -9.70 -13.33
C GLU A 143 18.41 -10.65 -12.89
N GLU A 144 18.49 -11.20 -11.68
CA GLU A 144 17.42 -11.96 -11.06
C GLU A 144 16.16 -11.11 -10.90
N LEU A 145 16.30 -9.87 -10.40
CA LEU A 145 15.17 -8.93 -10.30
C LEU A 145 14.55 -8.66 -11.68
N ARG A 146 15.39 -8.42 -12.69
CA ARG A 146 14.95 -8.20 -14.07
C ARG A 146 14.16 -9.39 -14.60
N GLN A 147 14.65 -10.61 -14.38
CA GLN A 147 13.98 -11.83 -14.82
C GLN A 147 12.61 -11.99 -14.17
N ILE A 148 12.52 -11.79 -12.85
CA ILE A 148 11.24 -11.81 -12.14
C ILE A 148 10.30 -10.77 -12.73
N LEU A 149 10.75 -9.53 -12.93
CA LEU A 149 9.94 -8.46 -13.50
C LEU A 149 9.40 -8.80 -14.90
N LEU A 150 10.20 -9.46 -15.75
CA LEU A 150 9.76 -9.93 -17.06
C LEU A 150 8.68 -11.02 -16.97
N GLU A 151 8.77 -11.93 -15.99
CA GLU A 151 7.71 -12.91 -15.73
C GLU A 151 6.41 -12.22 -15.31
N ILE A 152 6.49 -11.24 -14.41
CA ILE A 152 5.34 -10.44 -13.97
C ILE A 152 4.65 -9.74 -15.16
N LEU A 153 5.42 -9.25 -16.14
CA LEU A 153 4.88 -8.68 -17.38
C LEU A 153 4.13 -9.67 -18.26
N ASN A 154 4.46 -10.96 -18.17
CA ASN A 154 3.71 -12.05 -18.81
C ASN A 154 2.43 -12.43 -18.04
N GLY A 155 2.19 -11.81 -16.89
CA GLY A 155 0.96 -11.91 -16.12
C GLY A 155 0.97 -12.98 -15.05
N TYR A 156 2.08 -13.72 -14.90
CA TYR A 156 2.23 -14.72 -13.84
C TYR A 156 3.67 -14.78 -13.30
N TYR A 157 3.81 -15.21 -12.06
CA TYR A 157 5.11 -15.45 -11.43
C TYR A 157 5.04 -16.75 -10.64
N GLN A 158 6.07 -17.60 -10.76
CA GLN A 158 6.15 -18.87 -10.04
C GLN A 158 7.21 -18.81 -8.95
N VAL A 159 6.87 -19.29 -7.76
CA VAL A 159 7.76 -19.24 -6.60
C VAL A 159 7.55 -20.44 -5.70
N THR A 160 8.63 -20.99 -5.14
CA THR A 160 8.58 -22.12 -4.21
C THR A 160 8.75 -21.62 -2.79
N VAL A 161 7.86 -22.04 -1.90
CA VAL A 161 7.78 -21.61 -0.50
C VAL A 161 7.66 -22.80 0.45
N PHE A 162 7.96 -22.57 1.73
CA PHE A 162 7.82 -23.58 2.79
C PHE A 162 6.44 -23.59 3.44
N GLU A 163 5.63 -22.57 3.19
CA GLU A 163 4.32 -22.42 3.83
C GLU A 163 3.17 -22.73 2.88
N GLY A 164 2.10 -23.30 3.42
CA GLY A 164 0.86 -23.51 2.66
C GLY A 164 0.11 -22.21 2.38
N TYR A 165 -0.28 -22.02 1.13
CA TYR A 165 -1.19 -20.97 0.68
C TYR A 165 -2.51 -21.58 0.17
N GLN A 166 -3.55 -20.75 0.09
CA GLN A 166 -4.84 -21.19 -0.47
C GLN A 166 -5.04 -20.62 -1.87
N VAL A 167 -5.59 -21.44 -2.77
CA VAL A 167 -6.02 -20.98 -4.10
C VAL A 167 -7.06 -19.86 -3.94
N ASN A 168 -6.95 -18.82 -4.76
CA ASN A 168 -7.71 -17.57 -4.70
C ASN A 168 -7.40 -16.66 -3.49
N GLN A 169 -6.35 -16.93 -2.73
CA GLN A 169 -5.88 -16.02 -1.69
C GLN A 169 -5.16 -14.82 -2.31
N SER A 170 -5.58 -13.60 -1.97
CA SER A 170 -4.81 -12.39 -2.28
C SER A 170 -3.70 -12.19 -1.24
N ILE A 171 -2.50 -11.89 -1.71
CA ILE A 171 -1.28 -11.70 -0.92
C ILE A 171 -0.59 -10.39 -1.31
N ARG A 172 0.26 -9.88 -0.42
CA ARG A 172 1.25 -8.85 -0.72
C ARG A 172 2.53 -9.57 -1.13
N LEU A 173 2.96 -9.43 -2.39
CA LEU A 173 4.27 -9.87 -2.84
C LEU A 173 5.26 -8.72 -2.61
N SER A 174 6.30 -8.96 -1.82
CA SER A 174 7.41 -8.04 -1.62
C SER A 174 8.66 -8.66 -2.22
N ILE A 175 9.21 -8.03 -3.27
CA ILE A 175 10.48 -8.45 -3.86
C ILE A 175 11.54 -7.50 -3.33
N THR A 176 12.46 -8.02 -2.51
CA THR A 176 13.51 -7.28 -1.83
C THR A 176 14.85 -7.68 -2.41
N GLY A 177 15.63 -6.73 -2.94
CA GLY A 177 16.98 -7.03 -3.39
C GLY A 177 18.01 -6.87 -2.28
N VAL A 178 19.09 -7.63 -2.37
CA VAL A 178 20.30 -7.36 -1.59
C VAL A 178 20.95 -6.08 -2.13
N SER A 179 21.36 -5.19 -1.23
CA SER A 179 22.14 -3.95 -1.49
C SER A 179 21.67 -3.06 -2.66
N ASP A 180 21.14 -1.88 -2.34
CA ASP A 180 20.77 -0.78 -3.26
C ASP A 180 19.67 -1.05 -4.29
N LEU A 181 19.20 -2.29 -4.41
CA LEU A 181 18.09 -2.64 -5.31
C LEU A 181 16.74 -2.14 -4.78
N PRO A 182 15.83 -1.71 -5.67
CA PRO A 182 14.52 -1.22 -5.27
C PRO A 182 13.66 -2.34 -4.70
N THR A 183 12.98 -2.06 -3.59
CA THR A 183 11.94 -2.95 -3.07
C THR A 183 10.64 -2.77 -3.86
N ILE A 184 10.13 -3.86 -4.43
CA ILE A 184 8.91 -3.85 -5.22
C ILE A 184 7.78 -4.50 -4.44
N ARG A 185 6.68 -3.78 -4.27
CA ARG A 185 5.48 -4.30 -3.59
C ARG A 185 4.32 -4.39 -4.56
N LEU A 186 3.81 -5.59 -4.75
CA LEU A 186 2.71 -5.89 -5.66
C LEU A 186 1.64 -6.69 -4.95
N ARG A 187 0.43 -6.60 -5.49
CA ARG A 187 -0.68 -7.43 -5.09
C ARG A 187 -0.82 -8.58 -6.06
N ALA A 188 -0.85 -9.79 -5.51
CA ALA A 188 -0.98 -11.00 -6.28
C ALA A 188 -2.04 -11.93 -5.70
N ARG A 189 -2.57 -12.80 -6.54
CA ARG A 189 -3.49 -13.88 -6.19
C ARG A 189 -2.82 -15.21 -6.44
N VAL A 190 -2.96 -16.13 -5.50
CA VAL A 190 -2.54 -17.52 -5.67
C VAL A 190 -3.51 -18.21 -6.63
N LEU A 191 -3.02 -18.57 -7.82
CA LEU A 191 -3.79 -19.25 -8.88
C LEU A 191 -3.78 -20.76 -8.69
N SER A 192 -2.61 -21.32 -8.36
CA SER A 192 -2.44 -22.75 -8.06
C SER A 192 -1.39 -22.94 -6.97
N VAL A 193 -1.50 -24.08 -6.29
CA VAL A 193 -0.57 -24.54 -5.25
C VAL A 193 -0.27 -26.00 -5.54
N GLU A 194 0.99 -26.30 -5.83
CA GLU A 194 1.47 -27.65 -6.10
C GLU A 194 2.45 -28.06 -5.02
N LYS A 195 2.26 -29.24 -4.41
CA LYS A 195 3.22 -29.77 -3.44
C LYS A 195 4.43 -30.27 -4.21
N SER A 196 5.58 -29.67 -3.94
CA SER A 196 6.85 -30.00 -4.59
C SER A 196 7.71 -30.83 -3.64
N SER A 197 8.34 -31.88 -4.17
CA SER A 197 9.37 -32.64 -3.44
C SER A 197 10.69 -32.46 -4.16
N VAL A 198 11.67 -31.86 -3.49
CA VAL A 198 13.03 -31.75 -4.02
C VAL A 198 13.82 -32.95 -3.51
N LYS A 199 14.38 -33.75 -4.42
CA LYS A 199 15.20 -34.92 -4.06
C LYS A 199 16.30 -34.50 -3.08
N GLY A 200 16.38 -35.17 -1.93
CA GLY A 200 17.35 -34.86 -0.87
C GLY A 200 16.85 -33.86 0.19
N HIS A 201 15.64 -33.34 0.05
CA HIS A 201 15.01 -32.40 0.99
C HIS A 201 13.63 -32.88 1.45
N ASP A 202 13.47 -34.20 1.68
CA ASP A 202 12.19 -34.81 2.08
C ASP A 202 11.71 -34.37 3.47
N TRP A 203 12.56 -33.65 4.22
CA TRP A 203 12.25 -33.11 5.54
C TRP A 203 11.41 -31.82 5.50
N ALA A 204 11.33 -31.14 4.35
CA ALA A 204 10.57 -29.90 4.19
C ALA A 204 9.39 -30.09 3.24
N GLU A 205 8.20 -29.65 3.65
CA GLU A 205 7.09 -29.50 2.74
C GLU A 205 7.29 -28.24 1.90
N LEU A 206 7.55 -28.42 0.61
CA LEU A 206 7.66 -27.32 -0.34
C LEU A 206 6.37 -27.20 -1.14
N TYR A 207 6.00 -25.95 -1.43
CA TYR A 207 4.84 -25.61 -2.23
C TYR A 207 5.28 -24.69 -3.35
N THR A 208 5.03 -25.07 -4.59
CA THR A 208 5.19 -24.19 -5.75
C THR A 208 3.88 -23.46 -6.00
N LEU A 209 3.94 -22.14 -5.92
CA LEU A 209 2.81 -21.25 -6.13
C LEU A 209 2.88 -20.68 -7.54
N SER A 210 1.75 -20.67 -8.25
CA SER A 210 1.58 -19.79 -9.41
C SER A 210 0.78 -18.56 -8.99
N LEU A 211 1.35 -17.37 -9.22
CA LEU A 211 0.77 -16.10 -8.82
C LEU A 211 0.24 -15.34 -10.04
N GLY A 212 -0.94 -14.73 -9.92
CA GLY A 212 -1.52 -13.82 -10.90
C GLY A 212 -1.67 -12.42 -10.32
N PHE A 213 -1.34 -11.38 -11.07
CA PHE A 213 -1.28 -10.02 -10.54
C PHE A 213 -2.63 -9.30 -10.57
N GLU A 214 -3.02 -8.72 -9.43
CA GLU A 214 -4.32 -8.04 -9.25
C GLU A 214 -4.20 -6.54 -9.57
N HIS A 215 -3.59 -6.23 -10.72
CA HIS A 215 -3.31 -4.88 -11.20
C HIS A 215 -3.79 -4.68 -12.63
N PRO A 216 -4.19 -3.45 -13.03
CA PRO A 216 -4.48 -3.17 -14.43
C PRO A 216 -3.23 -3.40 -15.29
N GLY A 217 -3.36 -4.19 -16.35
CA GLY A 217 -2.23 -4.61 -17.20
C GLY A 217 -1.38 -3.45 -17.74
N LYS A 218 -2.02 -2.35 -18.15
CA LYS A 218 -1.30 -1.14 -18.59
C LYS A 218 -0.50 -0.50 -17.46
N THR A 219 -1.08 -0.41 -16.27
CA THR A 219 -0.46 0.24 -15.11
C THR A 219 0.72 -0.57 -14.57
N ILE A 220 0.58 -1.90 -14.46
CA ILE A 220 1.68 -2.76 -14.02
C ILE A 220 2.82 -2.76 -15.05
N ARG A 221 2.50 -2.75 -16.35
CA ARG A 221 3.52 -2.64 -17.40
C ARG A 221 4.30 -1.35 -17.32
N THR A 222 3.63 -0.20 -17.27
CA THR A 222 4.30 1.10 -17.10
C THR A 222 5.14 1.13 -15.82
N PHE A 223 4.63 0.56 -14.73
CA PHE A 223 5.38 0.47 -13.48
C PHE A 223 6.66 -0.36 -13.63
N ILE A 224 6.58 -1.55 -14.21
CA ILE A 224 7.74 -2.43 -14.39
C ILE A 224 8.73 -1.84 -15.39
N ASP A 225 8.26 -1.27 -16.49
CA ASP A 225 9.13 -0.62 -17.48
C ASP A 225 9.95 0.50 -16.84
N LEU A 226 9.39 1.26 -15.89
CA LEU A 226 10.12 2.28 -15.14
C LEU A 226 11.21 1.68 -14.25
N VAL A 227 10.92 0.58 -13.55
CA VAL A 227 11.91 -0.10 -12.70
C VAL A 227 13.02 -0.72 -13.56
N LEU A 228 12.67 -1.38 -14.67
CA LEU A 228 13.64 -1.98 -15.58
C LEU A 228 14.60 -0.95 -16.21
N LYS A 229 14.08 0.25 -16.52
CA LYS A 229 14.93 1.37 -16.94
C LYS A 229 15.91 1.74 -15.84
N GLN A 230 15.45 1.94 -14.60
CA GLN A 230 16.33 2.26 -13.47
C GLN A 230 17.43 1.23 -13.25
N LEU A 231 17.11 -0.06 -13.41
CA LEU A 231 18.10 -1.15 -13.31
C LEU A 231 19.10 -1.18 -14.46
N SER A 232 18.78 -0.58 -15.61
CA SER A 232 19.67 -0.54 -16.78
C SER A 232 20.61 0.68 -16.74
N ASP A 233 20.18 1.76 -16.09
CA ASP A 233 20.89 3.04 -16.08
C ASP A 233 21.89 3.21 -14.93
N THR A 234 21.97 2.24 -14.03
CA THR A 234 23.11 2.06 -13.10
C THR A 234 24.43 1.70 -13.81
N ALA A 235 24.43 1.53 -15.15
CA ALA A 235 25.63 1.21 -15.91
C ALA A 235 26.36 2.41 -16.55
N SER A 236 25.75 3.58 -16.85
CA SER A 236 26.54 4.73 -17.39
C SER A 236 25.92 6.15 -17.48
N GLU A 237 24.61 6.41 -17.44
CA GLU A 237 24.12 7.79 -17.78
C GLU A 237 22.86 8.23 -16.99
N LEU A 238 23.04 8.70 -15.75
CA LEU A 238 21.96 9.18 -14.87
C LEU A 238 21.48 10.63 -15.15
N SER A 239 22.08 11.38 -16.09
CA SER A 239 21.81 12.82 -16.23
C SER A 239 20.54 13.21 -17.01
N ASN A 240 19.85 12.26 -17.68
CA ASN A 240 18.64 12.54 -18.47
C ASN A 240 17.32 12.05 -17.84
N TYR A 241 17.38 11.50 -16.62
CA TYR A 241 16.27 10.78 -15.97
C TYR A 241 15.09 11.65 -15.52
N SER A 242 15.36 12.91 -15.15
CA SER A 242 14.37 13.81 -14.55
C SER A 242 13.19 14.12 -15.49
N SER A 243 13.42 14.12 -16.81
CA SER A 243 12.39 14.44 -17.81
C SER A 243 11.33 13.33 -18.02
N TYR A 244 11.65 12.07 -17.72
CA TYR A 244 10.75 10.93 -17.92
C TYR A 244 9.88 10.59 -16.70
N LEU A 245 10.15 11.23 -15.55
CA LEU A 245 9.41 11.04 -14.30
C LEU A 245 8.19 11.96 -14.17
N GLU A 246 7.90 12.82 -15.15
CA GLU A 246 6.61 13.52 -15.25
C GLU A 246 5.47 12.50 -15.48
N GLY A 247 4.85 12.08 -14.38
CA GLY A 247 3.73 11.12 -14.37
C GLY A 247 3.97 9.82 -13.59
N ALA A 248 5.21 9.56 -13.15
CA ALA A 248 5.52 8.40 -12.31
C ALA A 248 4.96 8.55 -10.87
N PRO A 249 4.49 7.47 -10.22
CA PRO A 249 4.05 7.51 -8.81
C PRO A 249 5.17 8.01 -7.89
N GLY A 250 4.84 8.80 -6.85
CA GLY A 250 5.83 9.49 -6.02
C GLY A 250 6.88 8.57 -5.37
N TRP A 251 6.51 7.34 -4.99
CA TRP A 251 7.45 6.39 -4.42
C TRP A 251 8.54 5.90 -5.40
N LEU A 252 8.26 5.94 -6.70
CA LEU A 252 9.19 5.56 -7.77
C LEU A 252 10.20 6.68 -8.06
N LYS A 253 9.79 7.93 -7.79
CA LYS A 253 10.69 9.10 -7.78
C LYS A 253 11.62 9.06 -6.58
N SER A 254 11.11 8.71 -5.39
CA SER A 254 11.92 8.57 -4.18
C SER A 254 13.03 7.51 -4.30
N VAL A 255 12.79 6.45 -5.07
CA VAL A 255 13.81 5.44 -5.39
C VAL A 255 14.84 5.97 -6.39
N ALA A 256 14.41 6.67 -7.45
CA ALA A 256 15.32 7.28 -8.42
C ALA A 256 16.30 8.28 -7.76
N SER A 257 15.79 9.09 -6.82
CA SER A 257 16.58 10.08 -6.08
C SER A 257 17.52 9.46 -5.05
N ALA A 258 17.23 8.26 -4.53
CA ALA A 258 18.09 7.57 -3.56
C ALA A 258 19.32 6.90 -4.19
N THR A 259 19.32 6.66 -5.51
CA THR A 259 20.41 5.99 -6.23
C THR A 259 21.41 6.97 -6.88
N GLU A 260 21.16 8.28 -6.81
CA GLU A 260 22.10 9.31 -7.25
C GLU A 260 23.23 9.50 -6.22
N MET A 261 24.19 8.56 -6.21
CA MET A 261 25.52 8.83 -5.65
C MET A 261 26.35 9.60 -6.67
N PRO A 262 26.99 10.72 -6.30
CA PRO A 262 27.85 11.46 -7.22
C PRO A 262 29.11 10.65 -7.54
N PRO A 263 29.61 10.70 -8.80
CA PRO A 263 30.84 10.01 -9.18
C PRO A 263 32.01 10.54 -8.35
N ALA A 264 32.85 9.61 -7.89
CA ALA A 264 34.05 9.88 -7.11
C ALA A 264 34.97 10.89 -7.82
N THR A 265 34.86 12.15 -7.44
CA THR A 265 35.87 13.18 -7.69
C THR A 265 36.44 13.61 -6.35
N PRO A 266 37.77 13.77 -6.23
CA PRO A 266 38.40 14.04 -4.95
C PRO A 266 38.09 15.46 -4.49
N ASN A 267 37.42 15.55 -3.33
CA ASN A 267 37.24 16.70 -2.44
C ASN A 267 36.87 18.05 -3.08
N PRO A 268 35.63 18.49 -2.80
CA PRO A 268 35.44 19.62 -1.91
C PRO A 268 34.70 19.17 -0.65
N THR A 269 34.90 19.86 0.46
CA THR A 269 34.21 19.64 1.74
C THR A 269 32.73 19.31 1.53
N VAL A 270 32.35 18.06 1.75
CA VAL A 270 30.97 17.58 1.58
C VAL A 270 30.14 18.25 2.66
N GLU A 271 29.44 19.30 2.26
CA GLU A 271 28.39 19.92 3.06
C GLU A 271 27.26 18.90 3.14
N ILE A 272 27.19 18.16 4.24
CA ILE A 272 26.14 17.16 4.48
C ILE A 272 24.84 17.96 4.63
N ARG A 273 24.00 17.93 3.59
CA ARG A 273 22.67 18.54 3.60
C ARG A 273 21.63 17.50 3.98
N SER A 274 20.70 17.90 4.82
CA SER A 274 19.52 17.10 5.17
C SER A 274 18.61 16.91 3.94
N TYR A 275 17.75 15.89 3.99
CA TYR A 275 16.84 15.57 2.89
C TYR A 275 15.84 16.71 2.61
N LEU A 276 15.41 17.42 3.65
CA LEU A 276 14.63 18.65 3.52
C LEU A 276 15.41 19.78 2.86
N GLU A 277 16.70 19.93 3.13
CA GLU A 277 17.54 20.98 2.52
C GLU A 277 17.83 20.71 1.04
N SER A 278 17.95 19.44 0.65
CA SER A 278 18.19 19.06 -0.76
C SER A 278 16.91 19.10 -1.59
N GLU A 279 15.84 18.45 -1.13
CA GLU A 279 14.63 18.23 -1.94
C GLU A 279 13.51 19.24 -1.66
N PHE A 280 13.53 19.90 -0.50
CA PHE A 280 12.43 20.76 -0.03
C PHE A 280 12.93 22.10 0.52
N SER A 281 13.88 22.73 -0.17
CA SER A 281 14.51 23.99 0.29
C SER A 281 13.51 25.09 0.62
N GLU A 282 12.37 25.17 -0.10
CA GLU A 282 11.30 26.14 0.19
C GLU A 282 10.59 25.86 1.53
N THR A 283 10.47 24.58 1.90
CA THR A 283 9.93 24.17 3.21
C THR A 283 10.86 24.60 4.33
N ILE A 284 12.17 24.41 4.16
CA ILE A 284 13.18 24.89 5.11
C ILE A 284 13.13 26.41 5.23
N LYS A 285 13.00 27.16 4.14
CA LYS A 285 12.85 28.63 4.19
C LYS A 285 11.61 29.06 4.97
N LEU A 286 10.48 28.38 4.77
CA LEU A 286 9.24 28.65 5.51
C LEU A 286 9.37 28.35 7.00
N LEU A 287 9.95 27.21 7.35
CA LEU A 287 10.20 26.83 8.75
C LEU A 287 11.21 27.77 9.42
N ALA A 288 12.27 28.17 8.69
CA ALA A 288 13.26 29.12 9.16
C ALA A 288 12.66 30.50 9.44
N ALA A 289 11.71 30.96 8.60
CA ALA A 289 11.03 32.23 8.80
C ALA A 289 10.15 32.27 10.07
N ALA A 290 9.65 31.12 10.52
CA ALA A 290 8.86 30.98 11.75
C ALA A 290 9.69 30.49 12.95
N TRP A 291 10.99 30.23 12.77
CA TRP A 291 11.83 29.62 13.81
C TRP A 291 12.01 30.56 15.01
N GLY A 292 11.86 30.02 16.22
CA GLY A 292 11.89 30.79 17.47
C GLY A 292 10.60 31.53 17.83
N HIS A 293 9.61 31.58 16.95
CA HIS A 293 8.29 32.15 17.22
C HIS A 293 7.28 31.04 17.54
N VAL A 294 7.07 30.74 18.82
CA VAL A 294 6.19 29.65 19.28
C VAL A 294 4.77 29.71 18.71
N THR A 295 4.22 30.92 18.56
CA THR A 295 2.85 31.12 18.02
C THR A 295 2.75 30.91 16.51
N ASP A 296 3.86 31.04 15.78
CA ASP A 296 3.85 31.11 14.32
C ASP A 296 4.42 29.81 13.71
N PHE A 297 5.32 29.14 14.44
CA PHE A 297 5.94 27.89 14.02
C PHE A 297 4.92 26.75 13.92
N GLU A 298 4.06 26.56 14.92
CA GLU A 298 3.08 25.47 14.92
C GLU A 298 2.06 25.60 13.77
N PRO A 299 1.47 26.77 13.48
CA PRO A 299 0.63 26.94 12.29
C PRO A 299 1.37 26.66 10.98
N VAL A 300 2.63 27.10 10.85
CA VAL A 300 3.43 26.84 9.63
C VAL A 300 3.73 25.35 9.48
N LEU A 301 4.17 24.69 10.56
CA LEU A 301 4.42 23.26 10.56
C LEU A 301 3.13 22.47 10.31
N ASN A 302 2.01 22.81 10.96
CA ASN A 302 0.73 22.15 10.71
C ASN A 302 0.23 22.38 9.29
N ASN A 303 0.47 23.55 8.69
CA ASN A 303 0.18 23.79 7.29
C ASN A 303 1.09 22.95 6.38
N LEU A 304 2.32 22.65 6.78
CA LEU A 304 3.20 21.74 6.06
C LEU A 304 2.80 20.26 6.23
N LEU A 305 2.37 19.85 7.42
CA LEU A 305 1.98 18.46 7.70
C LEU A 305 0.57 18.13 7.19
N PHE A 306 -0.34 19.11 7.20
CA PHE A 306 -1.78 18.93 7.00
C PHE A 306 -2.41 19.88 5.98
N GLY A 307 -1.73 20.98 5.61
CA GLY A 307 -2.28 21.99 4.72
C GLY A 307 -2.27 21.58 3.24
N GLU A 308 -3.25 22.11 2.50
CA GLU A 308 -3.45 21.87 1.06
C GLU A 308 -2.31 22.44 0.18
N GLY A 309 -1.43 23.28 0.76
CA GLY A 309 -0.42 24.06 0.05
C GLY A 309 0.91 23.37 -0.24
N CYS A 310 1.15 22.16 0.26
CA CYS A 310 2.47 21.52 0.11
C CYS A 310 2.77 21.06 -1.33
N GLY A 311 1.80 21.11 -2.24
CA GLY A 311 1.97 20.72 -3.65
C GLY A 311 2.34 19.25 -3.87
N LEU A 312 2.54 18.48 -2.80
CA LEU A 312 2.98 17.09 -2.83
C LEU A 312 1.77 16.16 -2.94
N PRO A 313 1.53 15.55 -4.10
CA PRO A 313 0.33 14.75 -4.33
C PRO A 313 0.28 13.44 -3.52
N ASP A 314 1.41 13.02 -2.93
CA ASP A 314 1.57 11.75 -2.22
C ASP A 314 1.99 11.89 -0.73
N GLY A 315 2.01 13.12 -0.21
CA GLY A 315 2.47 13.44 1.15
C GLY A 315 4.00 13.48 1.26
N TRP A 316 4.50 13.64 2.49
CA TRP A 316 5.94 13.65 2.76
C TRP A 316 6.55 12.26 2.59
N PRO A 317 7.73 12.14 1.94
CA PRO A 317 8.55 10.94 2.02
C PRO A 317 8.98 10.70 3.47
N THR A 318 9.30 9.45 3.80
CA THR A 318 9.58 9.03 5.19
C THR A 318 10.73 9.84 5.80
N GLU A 319 11.78 10.08 5.02
CA GLU A 319 12.98 10.81 5.39
C GLU A 319 12.64 12.27 5.76
N ALA A 320 11.92 12.98 4.87
CA ALA A 320 11.45 14.33 5.15
C ALA A 320 10.50 14.39 6.35
N TRP A 321 9.66 13.36 6.54
CA TRP A 321 8.73 13.30 7.66
C TRP A 321 9.44 13.14 9.00
N GLU A 322 10.47 12.29 9.07
CA GLU A 322 11.29 12.13 10.27
C GLU A 322 12.10 13.40 10.57
N GLU A 323 12.61 14.09 9.54
CA GLU A 323 13.27 15.40 9.72
C GLU A 323 12.29 16.48 10.20
N LEU A 324 11.06 16.55 9.67
CA LEU A 324 10.05 17.48 10.15
C LEU A 324 9.66 17.23 11.62
N LYS A 325 9.53 15.96 12.03
CA LYS A 325 9.34 15.59 13.45
C LYS A 325 10.52 16.00 14.32
N LEU A 326 11.74 15.79 13.83
CA LEU A 326 12.95 16.19 14.53
C LEU A 326 12.97 17.71 14.74
N LEU A 327 12.69 18.49 13.68
CA LEU A 327 12.63 19.94 13.76
C LEU A 327 11.54 20.43 14.72
N GLN A 328 10.37 19.79 14.72
CA GLN A 328 9.32 20.07 15.70
C GLN A 328 9.81 19.82 17.13
N HIS A 329 10.40 18.65 17.38
CA HIS A 329 10.89 18.27 18.70
C HIS A 329 11.97 19.23 19.21
N VAL A 330 12.92 19.61 18.35
CA VAL A 330 13.99 20.57 18.67
C VAL A 330 13.38 21.94 18.99
N HIS A 331 12.42 22.41 18.19
CA HIS A 331 11.77 23.70 18.43
C HIS A 331 11.04 23.73 19.77
N GLU A 332 10.24 22.70 20.07
CA GLU A 332 9.52 22.57 21.34
C GLU A 332 10.45 22.50 22.55
N GLN A 333 11.61 21.83 22.43
CA GLN A 333 12.61 21.77 23.50
C GLN A 333 13.27 23.13 23.77
N VAL A 334 13.56 23.90 22.73
CA VAL A 334 14.30 25.17 22.84
C VAL A 334 13.38 26.32 23.22
N TYR A 335 12.18 26.40 22.64
CA TYR A 335 11.27 27.54 22.78
C TYR A 335 10.01 27.23 23.61
N GLY A 336 9.75 25.95 23.90
CA GLY A 336 8.58 25.48 24.64
C GLY A 336 7.39 25.13 23.74
N ALA A 337 6.58 24.16 24.16
CA ALA A 337 5.32 23.82 23.48
C ALA A 337 4.25 24.90 23.72
N THR A 338 3.39 25.12 22.73
CA THR A 338 2.19 25.95 22.84
C THR A 338 1.24 25.41 23.91
N ALA A 339 0.52 26.30 24.58
CA ALA A 339 -0.41 25.96 25.66
C ALA A 339 -1.56 25.02 25.23
N GLN A 340 -1.77 24.81 23.92
CA GLN A 340 -2.76 23.87 23.37
C GLN A 340 -2.30 22.40 23.37
N GLN A 341 -1.01 22.12 23.58
CA GLN A 341 -0.44 20.77 23.58
C GLN A 341 -0.13 20.22 24.99
N ARG A 342 -0.40 20.99 26.06
CA ARG A 342 -0.29 20.53 27.46
C ARG A 342 -1.64 20.08 28.01
#